data_AF-A0A2S9FW15-F1
#
_entry.id   AF-A0A2S9FW15-F1
#
_cell.length_a   1.000
_cell.length_b   1.000
_cell.length_c   1.000
_cell.angle_alpha   90.00
_cell.angle_beta   90.00
_cell.angle_gamma   90.00
#
_symmetry.space_group_name_H-M   'P 1'
#
loop_
_entity.id
_entity.type
_entity.pdbx_description
1 polymer ?
#
loop_
_entity_poly.entity_id
_entity_poly.type
_entity_poly.pdbx_seq_one_letter_code
_entity_poly.pdbx_strand_id
1 'polypeptide(L)'
;MTARKRVAKKGSAPVIDPYLPGSGNFGYRVSRYELELEYKVAINRLAGAAAITAVTLAELKTFTLDLSDALSVIKVTVNGKRPAQ
;
A
#
# COMPACT_ATOMS: atom_id res chain seq x y z
N MET A 1 25.21 -8.90 -34.94
CA MET A 1 24.09 -8.10 -34.38
C MET A 1 24.14 -8.23 -32.87
N THR A 2 24.62 -7.23 -32.14
CA THR A 2 24.81 -7.31 -30.68
C THR A 2 23.74 -6.47 -30.00
N ALA A 3 22.77 -7.12 -29.37
CA ALA A 3 21.68 -6.46 -28.67
C ALA A 3 22.20 -5.75 -27.41
N ARG A 4 22.02 -4.43 -27.33
CA ARG A 4 22.28 -3.66 -26.11
C ARG A 4 21.17 -3.94 -25.10
N LYS A 5 21.51 -4.62 -24.00
CA LYS A 5 20.63 -4.78 -22.83
C LYS A 5 20.47 -3.41 -22.15
N ARG A 6 19.29 -2.80 -22.26
CA ARG A 6 18.94 -1.61 -21.46
C ARG A 6 18.74 -2.05 -20.02
N VAL A 7 19.62 -1.60 -19.12
CA VAL A 7 19.39 -1.70 -17.68
C VAL A 7 18.31 -0.67 -17.34
N ALA A 8 17.12 -1.14 -16.97
CA ALA A 8 16.07 -0.26 -16.48
C ALA A 8 16.56 0.40 -15.19
N LYS A 9 16.80 1.71 -15.23
CA LYS A 9 17.09 2.50 -14.04
C LYS A 9 15.83 2.47 -13.18
N LYS A 10 15.86 1.71 -12.09
CA LYS A 10 14.79 1.69 -11.10
C LYS A 10 14.78 3.07 -10.46
N GLY A 11 13.96 3.98 -10.99
CA GLY A 11 13.76 5.29 -10.38
C GLY A 11 13.29 5.04 -8.95
N SER A 12 14.01 5.57 -7.97
CA SER A 12 13.48 5.64 -6.60
C SER A 12 12.15 6.36 -6.67
N ALA A 13 11.13 5.85 -5.98
CA ALA A 13 9.88 6.59 -5.84
C ALA A 13 10.21 7.99 -5.29
N PRO A 14 9.53 9.05 -5.76
CA PRO A 14 9.75 10.38 -5.20
C PRO A 14 9.47 10.34 -3.68
N VAL A 15 10.17 11.18 -2.91
CA VAL A 15 9.96 11.30 -1.47
C VAL A 15 8.73 12.17 -1.22
N ILE A 16 7.75 11.66 -0.48
CA ILE A 16 6.54 12.41 -0.08
C ILE A 16 6.87 13.32 1.09
N ASP A 17 7.47 12.75 2.13
CA ASP A 17 7.79 13.42 3.37
C ASP A 17 9.28 13.21 3.68
N PRO A 18 10.09 14.28 3.78
CA PRO A 18 11.50 14.18 4.16
C PRO A 18 11.76 13.50 5.51
N TYR A 19 10.80 13.56 6.43
CA TYR A 19 10.89 12.88 7.73
C TYR A 19 10.60 11.37 7.64
N LEU A 20 9.81 10.95 6.65
CA LEU A 20 9.42 9.56 6.42
C LEU A 20 9.70 9.16 4.96
N PRO A 21 10.98 9.11 4.55
CA PRO A 21 11.34 8.97 3.14
C PRO A 21 10.94 7.64 2.51
N GLY A 22 10.64 6.63 3.33
CA GLY A 22 10.16 5.31 2.89
C GLY A 22 8.64 5.16 2.92
N SER A 23 7.90 6.16 3.39
CA SER A 23 6.45 6.06 3.60
C SER A 23 5.65 6.79 2.53
N GLY A 24 4.47 6.24 2.29
CA GLY A 24 3.42 6.76 1.44
C GLY A 24 3.51 6.28 -0.01
N ASN A 25 2.49 6.66 -0.77
CA ASN A 25 2.36 6.31 -2.17
C ASN A 25 1.72 7.46 -2.96
N PHE A 26 2.42 7.96 -3.98
CA PHE A 26 1.93 9.05 -4.83
C PHE A 26 0.86 8.64 -5.84
N GLY A 27 0.63 7.35 -6.04
CA GLY A 27 -0.26 6.82 -7.08
C GLY A 27 -1.74 7.08 -6.81
N TYR A 28 -2.12 7.39 -5.57
CA TYR A 28 -3.52 7.59 -5.19
C TYR A 28 -3.69 8.66 -4.11
N ARG A 29 -4.92 9.11 -3.95
CA ARG A 29 -5.38 9.93 -2.82
C ARG A 29 -6.51 9.21 -2.11
N VAL A 30 -6.42 9.12 -0.79
CA VAL A 30 -7.47 8.54 0.04
C VAL A 30 -8.46 9.61 0.43
N SER A 31 -9.75 9.33 0.29
CA SER A 31 -10.83 10.20 0.75
C SER A 31 -11.45 9.71 2.06
N ARG A 32 -11.39 8.40 2.34
CA ARG A 32 -11.98 7.82 3.54
C ARG A 32 -11.28 6.53 4.00
N TYR A 33 -11.19 6.38 5.31
CA TYR A 33 -10.89 5.13 5.99
C TYR A 33 -12.08 4.72 6.83
N GLU A 34 -12.49 3.47 6.70
CA GLU A 34 -13.44 2.82 7.59
C GLU A 34 -12.67 1.70 8.29
N LEU A 35 -12.50 1.84 9.60
CA LEU A 35 -11.67 0.96 10.41
C LEU A 35 -12.55 0.25 11.43
N GLU A 36 -12.63 -1.07 11.31
CA GLU A 36 -13.25 -1.94 12.30
C GLU A 36 -12.12 -2.60 13.09
N LEU A 37 -11.91 -2.18 14.34
CA LEU A 37 -10.77 -2.58 15.15
C LEU A 37 -11.21 -3.29 16.42
N GLU A 38 -10.56 -4.41 16.71
CA GLU A 38 -10.64 -5.12 17.99
C GLU A 38 -9.27 -5.07 18.66
N TYR A 39 -9.22 -4.49 19.86
CA TYR A 39 -7.99 -4.41 20.64
C TYR A 39 -8.12 -5.17 21.96
N LYS A 40 -7.22 -6.13 22.17
CA LYS A 40 -7.10 -6.90 23.41
C LYS A 40 -5.91 -6.37 24.21
N VAL A 41 -6.21 -5.48 25.16
CA VAL A 41 -5.21 -4.77 25.98
C VAL A 41 -4.26 -5.75 26.70
N ALA A 42 -4.81 -6.79 27.35
CA ALA A 42 -4.04 -7.70 28.20
C ALA A 42 -2.88 -8.42 27.47
N ILE A 43 -3.04 -8.66 26.17
CA ILE A 43 -2.04 -9.32 25.33
C ILE A 43 -1.47 -8.39 24.26
N ASN A 44 -1.79 -7.10 24.32
CA ASN A 44 -1.43 -6.07 23.35
C ASN A 44 -1.67 -6.51 21.89
N ARG A 45 -2.85 -7.06 21.61
CA ARG A 45 -3.20 -7.58 20.27
C ARG A 45 -4.23 -6.70 19.59
N LEU A 46 -3.87 -6.21 18.40
CA LEU A 46 -4.78 -5.52 17.49
C LEU A 46 -5.17 -6.45 16.34
N ALA A 47 -6.47 -6.49 16.02
CA ALA A 47 -7.01 -7.13 14.84
C ALA A 47 -8.08 -6.23 14.23
N GLY A 48 -8.39 -6.40 12.94
CA GLY A 48 -9.43 -5.60 12.32
C GLY A 48 -9.50 -5.71 10.81
N ALA A 49 -10.45 -4.96 10.27
CA ALA A 49 -10.60 -4.73 8.84
C ALA A 49 -10.49 -3.23 8.54
N ALA A 50 -9.86 -2.91 7.42
CA ALA A 50 -9.76 -1.55 6.92
C ALA A 50 -10.33 -1.50 5.50
N ALA A 51 -11.40 -0.74 5.31
CA ALA A 51 -11.89 -0.36 3.99
C ALA A 51 -11.35 1.04 3.65
N ILE A 52 -10.64 1.13 2.53
CA ILE A 52 -9.96 2.34 2.09
C ILE A 52 -10.63 2.81 0.81
N THR A 53 -11.21 4.00 0.82
CA THR A 53 -11.74 4.64 -0.38
C THR A 53 -10.68 5.57 -0.96
N ALA A 54 -10.14 5.22 -2.11
CA ALA A 54 -9.07 5.97 -2.77
C ALA A 54 -9.32 6.16 -4.26
N VAL A 55 -8.77 7.24 -4.81
CA VAL A 55 -8.78 7.56 -6.24
C VAL A 55 -7.35 7.60 -6.74
N THR A 56 -7.06 6.90 -7.84
CA THR A 56 -5.74 6.91 -8.44
C THR A 56 -5.53 8.19 -9.26
N LEU A 57 -4.31 8.72 -9.27
CA LEU A 57 -3.96 9.92 -10.06
C LEU A 57 -3.71 9.58 -11.55
N ALA A 58 -3.41 8.32 -11.82
CA ALA A 58 -3.22 7.76 -13.15
C ALA A 58 -3.66 6.28 -13.14
N GLU A 59 -3.62 5.63 -14.30
CA GLU A 59 -3.81 4.18 -14.36
C GLU A 59 -2.63 3.47 -13.69
N LEU A 60 -2.92 2.55 -12.77
CA LEU A 60 -1.93 1.81 -12.00
C LEU A 60 -2.13 0.31 -12.15
N LYS A 61 -1.06 -0.40 -12.46
CA LYS A 61 -1.03 -1.87 -12.41
C LYS A 61 -0.88 -2.38 -10.99
N THR A 62 -0.15 -1.64 -10.16
CA THR A 62 0.14 -1.96 -8.78
C THR A 62 0.16 -0.68 -7.95
N PHE A 63 -0.18 -0.81 -6.67
CA PHE A 63 0.01 0.22 -5.66
C PHE A 63 0.39 -0.46 -4.34
N THR A 64 0.88 0.33 -3.40
CA THR A 64 1.32 -0.15 -2.08
C THR A 64 0.56 0.61 -1.00
N LEU A 65 0.35 -0.06 0.12
CA LEU A 65 -0.13 0.53 1.36
C LEU A 65 0.93 0.26 2.41
N ASP A 66 1.17 1.23 3.28
CA ASP A 66 2.08 1.04 4.41
C ASP A 66 1.36 0.29 5.52
N LEU A 67 2.07 -0.66 6.13
CA LEU A 67 1.61 -1.41 7.29
C LEU A 67 2.79 -1.61 8.23
N SER A 68 2.53 -1.54 9.53
CA SER A 68 3.54 -1.86 10.54
C SER A 68 3.99 -3.32 10.40
N ASP A 69 5.29 -3.57 10.57
CA ASP A 69 5.87 -4.92 10.57
C ASP A 69 5.32 -5.83 11.68
N ALA A 70 4.68 -5.27 12.70
CA ALA A 70 4.01 -6.02 13.77
C ALA A 70 2.64 -6.59 13.35
N LEU A 71 2.13 -6.23 12.17
CA LEU A 71 0.83 -6.64 11.66
C LEU A 71 0.99 -7.51 10.40
N SER A 72 0.05 -8.43 10.21
CA SER A 72 0.01 -9.30 9.03
C SER A 72 -1.33 -9.19 8.30
N VAL A 73 -1.27 -9.18 6.97
CA VAL A 73 -2.47 -9.14 6.12
C VAL A 73 -2.88 -10.56 5.77
N ILE A 74 -4.12 -10.92 6.10
CA ILE A 74 -4.68 -12.25 5.81
C ILE A 74 -5.58 -12.27 4.57
N LYS A 75 -6.12 -11.12 4.15
CA LYS A 75 -7.03 -11.00 3.01
C LYS A 75 -6.96 -9.60 2.42
N VAL A 76 -7.01 -9.53 1.09
CA VAL A 76 -7.12 -8.28 0.33
C VAL A 76 -8.19 -8.43 -0.73
N THR A 77 -9.01 -7.40 -0.89
CA THR A 77 -9.90 -7.22 -2.02
C THR A 77 -9.79 -5.79 -2.53
N VAL A 78 -9.88 -5.61 -3.84
CA VAL A 78 -9.96 -4.31 -4.50
C VAL A 78 -11.32 -4.25 -5.20
N ASN A 79 -12.16 -3.27 -4.83
CA ASN A 79 -13.51 -3.12 -5.37
C ASN A 79 -14.32 -4.43 -5.32
N GLY A 80 -14.24 -5.14 -4.19
CA GLY A 80 -14.96 -6.41 -3.94
C GLY A 80 -14.37 -7.65 -4.62
N LYS A 81 -13.27 -7.55 -5.35
CA LYS A 81 -12.63 -8.68 -6.05
C LYS A 81 -11.22 -8.94 -5.52
N ARG A 82 -10.78 -10.20 -5.58
CA ARG A 82 -9.38 -10.54 -5.27
C ARG A 82 -8.48 -9.93 -6.36
N PRO A 83 -7.40 -9.21 -6.01
CA PRO A 83 -6.49 -8.66 -7.02
C PRO A 83 -5.77 -9.79 -7.78
N ALA A 84 -5.47 -9.55 -9.05
CA ALA A 84 -4.59 -10.42 -9.82
C ALA A 84 -3.18 -10.37 -9.23
N GLN A 85 -2.52 -11.53 -9.19
CA GLN A 85 -1.17 -11.67 -8.64
C GLN A 85 -0.11 -11.44 -9.71
#